data_AF-A0A850MFV3-F1
#
_entry.id   AF-A0A850MFV3-F1
#
_cell.length_a   1.000
_cell.length_b   1.000
_cell.length_c   1.000
_cell.angle_alpha   90.00
_cell.angle_beta   90.00
_cell.angle_gamma   90.00
#
_symmetry.space_group_name_H-M   'P 1'
#
loop_
_entity.id
_entity.type
_entity.pdbx_description
1 polymer ?
#
loop_
_entity_poly.entity_id
_entity_poly.type
_entity_poly.pdbx_seq_one_letter_code
_entity_poly.pdbx_strand_id
1 'polypeptide(L)'
;MLSPEEEEFREMQEELTDEDPNMRGMAAVDLGAFAIEHPRFKERCVVLLQRALNDLDPDVRSSAQKSLQEIEGKPIVESGGQIIAFGYMPKEHQEERPEIDQKQMIISCICCITLIVTVVMMFILYF
;
A
#
# COMPACT_ATOMS: atom_id res chain seq x y z
N MET A 1 31.07 -1.23 18.44
CA MET A 1 31.10 -1.30 16.97
C MET A 1 29.65 -1.35 16.55
N LEU A 2 29.23 -0.44 15.67
CA LEU A 2 27.87 -0.49 15.12
C LEU A 2 27.74 -1.76 14.27
N SER A 3 26.53 -2.29 14.13
CA SER A 3 26.32 -3.35 13.15
C SER A 3 26.40 -2.75 11.74
N PRO A 4 26.73 -3.53 10.71
CA PRO A 4 26.81 -3.03 9.34
C PRO A 4 25.55 -2.27 8.91
N GLU A 5 24.36 -2.75 9.30
CA GLU A 5 23.10 -2.09 8.92
C GLU A 5 22.88 -0.77 9.67
N GLU A 6 23.43 -0.61 10.88
CA GLU A 6 23.39 0.68 11.59
C GLU A 6 24.39 1.68 11.00
N GLU A 7 25.50 1.21 10.41
CA GLU A 7 26.43 2.08 9.68
C GLU A 7 25.80 2.56 8.37
N GLU A 8 25.22 1.66 7.59
CA GLU A 8 24.47 1.98 6.37
C GLU A 8 23.30 2.93 6.64
N PHE A 9 22.49 2.63 7.66
CA PHE A 9 21.41 3.53 8.09
C PHE A 9 21.93 4.93 8.46
N ARG A 10 23.09 5.01 9.13
CA ARG A 10 23.69 6.31 9.50
C ARG A 10 24.18 7.07 8.27
N GLU A 11 24.77 6.41 7.29
CA GLU A 11 25.23 7.04 6.05
C GLU A 11 24.05 7.69 5.31
N MET A 12 22.94 6.98 5.11
CA MET A 12 21.72 7.55 4.53
C MET A 12 21.17 8.75 5.33
N GLN A 13 21.31 8.75 6.66
CA GLN A 13 20.91 9.89 7.49
C GLN A 13 21.77 11.14 7.23
N GLU A 14 23.06 10.97 6.95
CA GLU A 14 23.97 12.07 6.62
C GLU A 14 23.65 12.61 5.22
N GLU A 15 23.42 11.74 4.24
CA GLU A 15 23.08 12.10 2.87
C GLU A 15 21.76 12.87 2.73
N LEU A 16 20.78 12.62 3.62
CA LEU A 16 19.56 13.43 3.71
C LEU A 16 19.81 14.91 4.05
N THR A 17 21.03 15.28 4.45
CA THR A 17 21.41 16.66 4.76
C THR A 17 22.41 17.24 3.76
N ASP A 18 22.71 16.51 2.68
CA ASP A 18 23.64 16.96 1.65
C ASP A 18 23.14 18.25 0.96
N GLU A 19 24.07 19.08 0.48
CA GLU A 19 23.73 20.31 -0.22
C GLU A 19 23.06 20.02 -1.58
N ASP A 20 23.45 18.92 -2.24
CA ASP A 20 22.88 18.49 -3.51
C ASP A 20 21.50 17.84 -3.30
N PRO A 21 20.41 18.42 -3.86
CA PRO A 21 19.09 17.82 -3.79
C PRO A 21 19.04 16.40 -4.41
N ASN A 22 19.89 16.08 -5.37
CA ASN A 22 19.92 14.73 -5.94
C ASN A 22 20.39 13.70 -4.92
N MET A 23 21.41 14.03 -4.12
CA MET A 23 21.92 13.16 -3.05
C MET A 23 20.85 12.97 -1.96
N ARG A 24 20.20 14.05 -1.53
CA ARG A 24 19.08 13.95 -0.57
C ARG A 24 17.93 13.11 -1.11
N GLY A 25 17.61 13.25 -2.40
CA GLY A 25 16.56 12.50 -3.07
C GLY A 25 16.88 11.01 -3.17
N MET A 26 18.13 10.66 -3.50
CA MET A 26 18.63 9.28 -3.51
C MET A 26 18.56 8.67 -2.11
N ALA A 27 19.03 9.37 -1.08
CA ALA A 27 18.94 8.90 0.31
C ALA A 27 17.48 8.63 0.75
N ALA A 28 16.52 9.44 0.30
CA ALA A 28 15.10 9.18 0.56
C ALA A 28 14.56 7.93 -0.17
N VAL A 29 15.05 7.62 -1.37
CA VAL A 29 14.72 6.37 -2.07
C VAL A 29 15.34 5.18 -1.33
N ASP A 30 16.61 5.27 -0.99
CA ASP A 30 17.36 4.20 -0.33
C ASP A 30 16.79 3.87 1.06
N LEU A 31 16.37 4.88 1.83
CA LEU A 31 15.66 4.67 3.10
C LEU A 31 14.33 3.92 2.92
N GLY A 32 13.66 4.10 1.78
CA GLY A 32 12.47 3.36 1.38
C GLY A 32 12.76 1.87 1.22
N ALA A 33 13.73 1.54 0.37
CA ALA A 33 14.18 0.18 0.13
C ALA A 33 14.72 -0.48 1.41
N PHE A 34 15.56 0.23 2.16
CA PHE A 34 16.14 -0.23 3.41
C PHE A 34 15.08 -0.58 4.46
N ALA A 35 13.98 0.18 4.54
CA ALA A 35 12.88 -0.14 5.46
C ALA A 35 12.13 -1.43 5.09
N ILE A 36 12.09 -1.78 3.81
CA ILE A 36 11.49 -3.03 3.30
C ILE A 36 12.41 -4.22 3.61
N GLU A 37 13.71 -4.07 3.37
CA GLU A 37 14.72 -5.10 3.61
C GLU A 37 14.99 -5.33 5.09
N HIS A 38 14.93 -4.27 5.90
CA HIS A 38 15.21 -4.28 7.33
C HIS A 38 14.02 -3.75 8.16
N PRO A 39 12.98 -4.58 8.39
CA PRO A 39 11.77 -4.15 9.09
C PRO A 39 12.00 -3.55 10.48
N ARG A 40 13.11 -3.88 11.15
CA ARG A 40 13.48 -3.31 12.47
C ARG A 40 13.76 -1.80 12.43
N PHE A 41 14.03 -1.24 11.25
CA PHE A 41 14.29 0.19 11.05
C PHE A 41 13.10 0.94 10.47
N LYS A 42 12.01 0.24 10.13
CA LYS A 42 10.86 0.82 9.43
C LYS A 42 10.37 2.12 10.07
N GLU A 43 10.17 2.14 11.38
CA GLU A 43 9.70 3.32 12.09
C GLU A 43 10.71 4.48 12.00
N ARG A 44 12.02 4.20 12.08
CA ARG A 44 13.08 5.22 11.95
C ARG A 44 13.12 5.78 10.53
N CYS A 45 13.03 4.94 9.50
CA CYS A 45 12.96 5.36 8.11
C CYS A 45 11.72 6.23 7.86
N VAL A 46 10.54 5.82 8.33
CA VAL A 46 9.29 6.58 8.17
C VAL A 46 9.41 7.99 8.76
N VAL A 47 10.01 8.13 9.95
CA VAL A 47 10.22 9.45 10.57
C VAL A 47 11.12 10.34 9.72
N LEU A 48 12.18 9.79 9.13
CA LEU A 48 13.09 10.55 8.26
C LEU A 48 12.40 10.95 6.95
N LEU A 49 11.68 10.02 6.32
CA LEU A 49 10.93 10.29 5.09
C LEU A 49 9.82 11.34 5.31
N GLN A 50 9.12 11.29 6.44
CA GLN A 50 8.14 12.32 6.82
C GLN A 50 8.77 13.71 6.96
N ARG A 51 10.04 13.81 7.38
CA ARG A 51 10.76 15.08 7.39
C ARG A 51 11.11 15.52 5.97
N ALA A 52 11.58 14.61 5.13
CA ALA A 52 11.93 14.88 3.73
C ALA A 52 10.72 15.33 2.87
N LEU A 53 9.48 15.03 3.28
CA LEU A 53 8.27 15.62 2.69
C LEU A 53 8.21 17.15 2.79
N ASN A 54 9.02 17.77 3.65
CA ASN A 54 9.12 19.22 3.81
C ASN A 54 10.42 19.79 3.22
N ASP A 55 11.16 19.00 2.43
CA ASP A 55 12.37 19.49 1.75
C ASP A 55 12.04 20.68 0.82
N LEU A 56 13.01 21.57 0.64
CA LEU A 56 12.89 22.73 -0.25
C LEU A 56 12.75 22.27 -1.70
N ASP A 57 13.42 21.19 -2.07
CA ASP A 57 13.43 20.66 -3.42
C ASP A 57 12.19 19.77 -3.70
N PRO A 58 11.46 20.02 -4.80
CA PRO A 58 10.27 19.25 -5.13
C PRO A 58 10.53 17.78 -5.44
N ASP A 59 11.69 17.45 -6.02
CA ASP A 59 12.02 16.08 -6.40
C ASP A 59 12.35 15.25 -5.14
N VAL A 60 13.02 15.84 -4.16
CA VAL A 60 13.24 15.21 -2.84
C VAL A 60 11.90 14.90 -2.15
N ARG A 61 10.95 15.85 -2.17
CA ARG A 61 9.60 15.60 -1.62
C ARG A 61 8.88 14.47 -2.34
N SER A 62 8.99 14.42 -3.68
CA SER A 62 8.41 13.35 -4.50
C SER A 62 9.00 11.98 -4.16
N SER A 63 10.33 11.88 -4.08
CA SER A 63 11.03 10.66 -3.66
C SER A 63 10.59 10.18 -2.29
N ALA A 64 10.52 11.09 -1.30
CA ALA A 64 10.08 10.74 0.05
C ALA A 64 8.63 10.22 0.10
N GLN A 65 7.74 10.85 -0.68
CA GLN A 65 6.35 10.41 -0.80
C GLN A 65 6.24 9.01 -1.43
N LYS A 66 7.00 8.75 -2.50
CA LYS A 66 7.04 7.44 -3.15
C LYS A 66 7.54 6.36 -2.20
N SER A 67 8.66 6.58 -1.52
CA SER A 67 9.20 5.64 -0.53
C SER A 67 8.21 5.35 0.60
N LEU A 68 7.49 6.36 1.11
CA LEU A 68 6.46 6.15 2.13
C LEU A 68 5.29 5.28 1.61
N GLN A 69 4.84 5.51 0.38
CA GLN A 69 3.79 4.69 -0.23
C GLN A 69 4.23 3.23 -0.39
N GLU A 70 5.47 3.01 -0.83
CA GLU A 70 6.06 1.68 -0.95
C GLU A 70 6.14 0.95 0.40
N ILE A 71 6.62 1.62 1.45
CA ILE A 71 6.69 1.08 2.82
C ILE A 71 5.30 0.69 3.36
N GLU A 72 4.27 1.47 3.02
CA GLU A 72 2.87 1.22 3.42
C GLU A 72 2.17 0.19 2.54
N GLY A 73 2.81 -0.28 1.45
CA GLY A 73 2.21 -1.18 0.48
C GLY A 73 1.05 -0.56 -0.30
N LYS A 74 0.98 0.78 -0.35
CA LYS A 74 -0.01 1.50 -1.13
C LYS A 74 0.46 1.59 -2.59
N PRO A 75 -0.41 1.27 -3.56
CA PRO A 75 -0.06 1.48 -4.96
C PRO A 75 0.19 2.97 -5.21
N ILE A 76 1.25 3.26 -5.97
CA ILE A 76 1.60 4.61 -6.41
C ILE A 76 0.53 5.04 -7.42
N VAL A 77 -0.55 5.66 -6.95
CA VAL A 77 -1.56 6.26 -7.81
C VAL A 77 -1.06 7.65 -8.21
N GLU A 78 -0.04 7.72 -9.07
CA GLU A 78 0.42 9.00 -9.59
C GLU A 78 -0.46 9.46 -10.76
N SER A 79 -1.10 10.60 -10.53
CA SER A 79 -1.73 11.43 -11.56
C SER A 79 -0.63 12.10 -12.37
N GLY A 80 -0.12 11.43 -13.40
CA GLY A 80 0.70 12.06 -14.43
C GLY A 80 2.17 11.65 -14.43
N GLY A 81 2.44 10.51 -15.06
CA GLY A 81 3.52 10.35 -16.04
C GLY A 81 4.97 10.58 -15.58
N GLN A 82 5.55 9.60 -14.89
CA GLN A 82 6.85 9.02 -15.29
C GLN A 82 7.08 7.71 -14.53
N ILE A 83 7.25 6.63 -15.29
CA ILE A 83 7.57 5.30 -14.76
C ILE A 83 9.07 5.21 -14.56
N ILE A 84 9.52 4.99 -13.33
CA ILE A 84 10.75 4.27 -13.03
C ILE A 84 10.55 3.49 -11.73
N ALA A 85 10.33 2.19 -11.83
CA ALA A 85 10.55 1.28 -10.71
C ALA A 85 11.26 0.05 -11.27
N PHE A 86 12.59 0.03 -11.11
CA PHE A 86 13.40 -1.16 -11.33
C PHE A 86 13.02 -2.16 -10.23
N GLY A 87 12.03 -3.00 -10.50
CA GLY A 87 11.60 -4.08 -9.59
C GLY A 87 10.13 -4.07 -9.15
N TYR A 88 9.32 -3.06 -9.49
CA TYR A 88 7.88 -3.14 -9.27
C TYR A 88 7.22 -3.96 -10.38
N MET A 89 6.95 -5.23 -10.10
CA MET A 89 5.95 -6.00 -10.84
C MET A 89 4.58 -5.59 -10.29
N PRO A 90 3.74 -4.88 -11.08
CA PRO A 90 2.39 -4.58 -10.63
C PRO A 90 1.65 -5.89 -10.38
N LYS A 91 0.96 -5.99 -9.25
CA LYS A 91 -0.03 -7.06 -9.04
C LYS A 91 -1.26 -6.73 -9.89
N GLU A 92 -1.10 -6.78 -11.21
CA GLU A 92 -2.23 -6.82 -12.11
C GLU A 92 -2.98 -8.13 -11.81
N HIS A 93 -4.25 -7.96 -11.42
CA HIS A 93 -5.17 -8.99 -10.96
C HIS A 93 -4.92 -9.54 -9.55
N GLN A 94 -4.97 -8.68 -8.53
CA GLN A 94 -5.83 -9.04 -7.40
C GLN A 94 -7.27 -8.86 -7.87
N GLU A 95 -7.83 -9.91 -8.46
CA GLU A 95 -9.27 -10.10 -8.49
C GLU A 95 -9.77 -9.87 -7.07
N GLU A 96 -10.50 -8.79 -6.86
CA GLU A 96 -11.42 -8.65 -5.74
C GLU A 96 -12.37 -9.84 -5.85
N ARG A 97 -12.00 -10.98 -5.27
CA ARG A 97 -12.91 -12.09 -5.10
C ARG A 97 -14.02 -11.50 -4.24
N PRO A 98 -15.24 -11.31 -4.76
CA PRO A 98 -16.30 -10.75 -3.95
C PRO A 98 -16.44 -11.66 -2.74
N GLU A 99 -16.19 -11.10 -1.56
CA GLU A 99 -16.49 -11.78 -0.30
C GLU A 99 -17.97 -12.11 -0.40
N ILE A 100 -18.29 -13.40 -0.60
CA ILE A 100 -19.68 -13.85 -0.65
C ILE A 100 -20.22 -13.59 0.74
N ASP A 101 -20.87 -12.43 0.91
CA ASP A 101 -21.57 -12.08 2.13
C ASP A 101 -22.58 -13.20 2.40
N GLN A 102 -22.24 -14.10 3.33
CA GLN A 102 -23.08 -15.23 3.70
C GLN A 102 -24.50 -14.76 4.06
N LYS A 103 -24.67 -13.49 4.46
CA LYS A 103 -25.99 -12.90 4.73
C LYS A 103 -26.81 -12.72 3.45
N GLN A 104 -26.21 -12.27 2.34
CA GLN A 104 -26.90 -12.12 1.05
C GLN A 104 -27.35 -13.48 0.48
N MET A 105 -26.55 -14.52 0.64
CA MET A 105 -26.89 -15.88 0.20
C MET A 105 -28.07 -16.46 0.99
N ILE A 106 -28.11 -16.26 2.32
CA ILE A 106 -29.20 -16.75 3.17
C ILE A 106 -30.53 -16.02 2.87
N ILE A 107 -30.49 -14.71 2.61
CA ILE A 107 -31.70 -13.92 2.33
C ILE A 107 -32.40 -14.39 1.04
N SER A 108 -31.62 -14.70 -0.01
CA SER A 108 -32.17 -15.22 -1.27
C SER A 108 -32.89 -16.56 -1.09
N CYS A 109 -32.28 -17.50 -0.35
CA CYS A 109 -32.87 -18.82 -0.12
C CYS A 109 -34.18 -18.76 0.68
N ILE A 110 -34.26 -17.91 1.70
CA ILE A 110 -35.48 -17.76 2.52
C ILE A 110 -36.63 -17.21 1.66
N CYS A 111 -36.37 -16.19 0.83
CA CYS A 111 -37.38 -15.64 -0.09
C CYS A 111 -37.91 -16.71 -1.05
N CYS A 112 -37.04 -17.51 -1.67
CA CYS A 112 -37.48 -18.58 -2.58
C CYS A 112 -38.34 -19.64 -1.86
N ILE A 113 -37.94 -20.08 -0.66
CA ILE A 113 -38.69 -21.09 0.10
C ILE A 113 -40.06 -20.56 0.50
N THR A 114 -40.15 -19.33 1.01
CA THR A 114 -41.44 -18.72 1.38
C THR A 114 -42.38 -18.62 0.17
N LEU A 115 -41.87 -18.21 -0.99
CA LEU A 115 -42.67 -18.07 -2.20
C LEU A 115 -43.20 -19.43 -2.69
N ILE A 116 -42.36 -20.47 -2.71
CA ILE A 116 -42.76 -21.84 -3.07
C ILE A 116 -43.84 -22.36 -2.10
N VAL A 117 -43.63 -22.22 -0.79
CA VAL A 117 -44.61 -22.67 0.22
C VAL A 117 -45.94 -21.95 0.05
N THR A 118 -45.94 -20.63 -0.19
CA THR A 118 -47.18 -19.88 -0.41
C THR A 118 -47.92 -20.33 -1.68
N VAL A 119 -47.21 -20.57 -2.78
CA VAL A 119 -47.83 -21.01 -4.04
C VAL A 119 -48.41 -22.42 -3.91
N VAL A 120 -47.69 -23.34 -3.26
CA VAL A 120 -48.18 -24.71 -3.02
C VAL A 120 -49.39 -24.70 -2.09
N MET A 121 -49.36 -23.93 -1.00
CA MET A 121 -50.51 -23.82 -0.09
C MET A 121 -51.74 -23.22 -0.79
N MET A 122 -51.55 -22.20 -1.63
CA MET A 122 -52.65 -21.65 -2.42
C MET A 122 -53.20 -22.69 -3.40
N PHE A 123 -52.36 -23.49 -4.04
CA PHE A 123 -52.83 -24.54 -4.94
C PHE A 123 -53.65 -25.62 -4.23
N ILE A 124 -53.25 -26.02 -3.02
CA ILE A 124 -53.96 -27.03 -2.20
C ILE A 124 -55.28 -26.49 -1.64
N LEU A 125 -55.37 -25.19 -1.35
CA LEU A 125 -56.58 -24.60 -0.76
C LEU A 125 -57.64 -24.18 -1.80
N TYR A 126 -57.25 -24.03 -3.07
CA TYR A 126 -58.13 -23.56 -4.15
C TYR A 126 -58.51 -24.65 -5.17
N PHE A 127 -58.02 -25.88 -5.02
CA PHE A 127 -58.41 -27.08 -5.78
C PHE A 127 -58.82 -28.21 -4.85
#